data_AF-A0A117IT25-F1
#
_entry.id   AF-A0A117IT25-F1
#
_cell.length_a   1.000
_cell.length_b   1.000
_cell.length_c   1.000
_cell.angle_alpha   90.00
_cell.angle_beta   90.00
_cell.angle_gamma   90.00
#
_symmetry.space_group_name_H-M   'P 1'
#
loop_
_entity.id
_entity.type
_entity.pdbx_description
1 polymer ?
#
loop_
_entity_poly.entity_id
_entity_poly.type
_entity_poly.pdbx_seq_one_letter_code
_entity_poly.pdbx_strand_id
1 'polypeptide(L)'
;MAKFALWWIRWNENLRTYESRMTVGGRNATAQDFKGRGFDRIIVLDGEGRNSHCSGFMYSNGYNDGRELAKWILTRDIGMPLYITIPFYRPDGKQRDQTQASFSSVPDSYYRGWIDGILSVDIDNMKGFYWSYESCLQTGPHGENVSMEFIQSLHDYVHGHGQELIWIPTLGNRTMGEIQNRVIKNLVTIPTLAKYFDHVFVQPHYYQTTKLNDGNDYTFEELVSRVKWMKDHGLSIEMEVDNSIIGEQDNCAYCKSTQGTWEDNHFKEKVRCDKTPTLETEQKCIDRACDYYRAIIKVSASAFSTRAYYFGTNLKVIDKVRTKCPGW
;
A
#
# COMPACT_ATOMS: atom_id res chain seq x y z
N MET A 1 18.72 4.33 -6.24
CA MET A 1 17.28 4.53 -6.00
C MET A 1 16.79 3.30 -5.25
N ALA A 2 16.23 3.47 -4.05
CA ALA A 2 15.82 2.32 -3.26
C ALA A 2 14.45 1.79 -3.70
N LYS A 3 14.34 0.48 -3.85
CA LYS A 3 13.13 -0.24 -4.29
C LYS A 3 12.53 -1.03 -3.12
N PHE A 4 11.27 -0.74 -2.81
CA PHE A 4 10.52 -1.35 -1.72
C PHE A 4 9.55 -2.38 -2.31
N ALA A 5 9.65 -3.63 -1.85
CA ALA A 5 8.75 -4.70 -2.22
C ALA A 5 7.64 -4.88 -1.19
N LEU A 6 6.42 -5.13 -1.66
CA LEU A 6 5.27 -5.45 -0.82
C LEU A 6 5.21 -6.97 -0.57
N TRP A 7 5.29 -7.40 0.69
CA TRP A 7 5.16 -8.79 1.12
C TRP A 7 3.82 -9.03 1.80
N TRP A 8 2.91 -9.68 1.09
CA TRP A 8 1.58 -10.00 1.56
C TRP A 8 1.56 -11.16 2.56
N ILE A 9 0.97 -10.91 3.72
CA ILE A 9 0.72 -11.91 4.76
C ILE A 9 -0.77 -12.01 5.08
N ARG A 10 -1.14 -13.08 5.78
CA ARG A 10 -2.43 -13.18 6.44
C ARG A 10 -2.35 -14.01 7.72
N TRP A 11 -3.25 -13.75 8.65
CA TRP A 11 -3.54 -14.62 9.76
C TRP A 11 -4.30 -15.86 9.29
N ASN A 12 -3.85 -17.03 9.72
CA ASN A 12 -4.51 -18.30 9.48
C ASN A 12 -5.15 -18.78 10.78
N GLU A 13 -6.49 -18.69 10.86
CA GLU A 13 -7.25 -19.06 12.05
C GLU A 13 -7.12 -20.53 12.44
N ASN A 14 -6.96 -21.42 11.44
CA ASN A 14 -6.84 -22.85 11.69
C ASN A 14 -5.49 -23.20 12.32
N LEU A 15 -4.43 -22.53 11.87
CA LEU A 15 -3.07 -22.75 12.36
C LEU A 15 -2.71 -21.84 13.54
N ARG A 16 -3.56 -20.85 13.87
CA ARG A 16 -3.33 -19.83 14.89
C ARG A 16 -1.96 -19.14 14.71
N THR A 17 -1.62 -18.82 13.47
CA THR A 17 -0.36 -18.17 13.12
C THR A 17 -0.49 -17.41 11.80
N TYR A 18 0.48 -16.57 11.49
CA TYR A 18 0.56 -15.92 10.18
C TYR A 18 1.06 -16.88 9.11
N GLU A 19 0.72 -16.59 7.86
CA GLU A 19 1.31 -17.23 6.70
C GLU A 19 1.63 -16.20 5.62
N SER A 20 2.69 -16.49 4.86
CA SER A 20 3.02 -15.73 3.66
C SER A 20 2.02 -16.08 2.58
N ARG A 21 1.50 -15.06 1.91
CA ARG A 21 0.73 -15.25 0.67
C ARG A 21 1.64 -15.25 -0.56
N MET A 22 2.90 -14.85 -0.40
CA MET A 22 3.85 -14.70 -1.49
C MET A 22 4.37 -16.04 -1.98
N THR A 23 4.32 -16.24 -3.29
CA THR A 23 4.77 -17.45 -3.98
C THR A 23 5.73 -17.14 -5.11
N VAL A 24 6.55 -18.11 -5.47
CA VAL A 24 7.38 -18.08 -6.67
C VAL A 24 7.42 -19.49 -7.26
N GLY A 25 6.80 -19.66 -8.43
CA GLY A 25 6.55 -21.01 -8.95
C GLY A 25 5.58 -21.78 -8.06
N GLY A 26 5.96 -22.96 -7.60
CA GLY A 26 5.14 -23.82 -6.74
C GLY A 26 5.45 -23.74 -5.24
N ARG A 27 6.28 -22.79 -4.80
CA ARG A 27 6.70 -22.66 -3.39
C ARG A 27 6.43 -21.27 -2.82
N ASN A 28 6.46 -21.18 -1.49
CA ASN A 28 6.47 -19.90 -0.79
C ASN A 28 7.72 -19.09 -1.14
N ALA A 29 7.55 -17.79 -1.33
CA ALA A 29 8.63 -16.85 -1.50
C ALA A 29 9.36 -16.58 -0.19
N THR A 30 10.64 -16.25 -0.31
CA THR A 30 11.56 -15.90 0.78
C THR A 30 12.12 -14.50 0.57
N ALA A 31 12.75 -13.91 1.59
CA ALA A 31 13.42 -12.61 1.45
C ALA A 31 14.47 -12.62 0.32
N GLN A 32 15.16 -13.74 0.10
CA GLN A 32 16.14 -13.86 -0.98
C GLN A 32 15.51 -13.79 -2.37
N ASP A 33 14.24 -14.17 -2.54
CA ASP A 33 13.54 -14.03 -3.81
C ASP A 33 13.30 -12.56 -4.17
N PHE A 34 13.08 -11.70 -3.18
CA PHE A 34 12.99 -10.25 -3.36
C PHE A 34 14.38 -9.66 -3.59
N LYS A 35 15.38 -10.04 -2.78
CA LYS A 35 16.77 -9.58 -2.92
C LYS A 35 17.34 -9.90 -4.30
N GLY A 36 17.15 -11.12 -4.79
CA GLY A 36 17.59 -11.57 -6.11
C GLY A 36 16.91 -10.82 -7.26
N ARG A 37 15.77 -10.18 -7.00
CA ARG A 37 15.06 -9.27 -7.91
C ARG A 37 15.46 -7.81 -7.69
N GLY A 38 16.51 -7.52 -6.94
CA GLY A 38 17.04 -6.17 -6.77
C GLY A 38 16.14 -5.24 -5.98
N PHE A 39 15.30 -5.77 -5.08
CA PHE A 39 14.65 -4.96 -4.06
C PHE A 39 15.63 -4.70 -2.91
N ASP A 40 15.55 -3.51 -2.33
CA ASP A 40 16.42 -3.08 -1.23
C ASP A 40 15.73 -3.26 0.13
N ARG A 41 14.40 -3.16 0.15
CA ARG A 41 13.59 -3.20 1.37
C ARG A 41 12.29 -3.96 1.18
N ILE A 42 11.73 -4.47 2.27
CA ILE A 42 10.45 -5.16 2.32
C ILE A 42 9.45 -4.36 3.16
N ILE A 43 8.21 -4.28 2.73
CA ILE A 43 7.08 -3.80 3.53
C ILE A 43 6.20 -5.02 3.78
N VAL A 44 6.06 -5.45 5.04
CA VAL A 44 5.18 -6.56 5.44
C VAL A 44 3.78 -6.01 5.66
N LEU A 45 2.80 -6.47 4.89
CA LEU A 45 1.44 -5.92 4.89
C LEU A 45 0.34 -6.97 4.74
N ASP A 46 -0.87 -6.58 5.13
CA ASP A 46 -1.99 -7.45 5.46
C ASP A 46 -3.34 -6.98 4.87
N GLY A 47 -3.32 -6.06 3.91
CA GLY A 47 -4.54 -5.49 3.32
C GLY A 47 -5.31 -4.60 4.29
N GLU A 48 -4.69 -3.47 4.66
CA GLU A 48 -5.21 -2.46 5.59
C GLU A 48 -5.61 -3.00 6.97
N GLY A 49 -5.01 -4.10 7.43
CA GLY A 49 -5.34 -4.73 8.70
C GLY A 49 -6.32 -5.89 8.63
N ARG A 50 -7.08 -6.07 7.54
CA ARG A 50 -8.15 -7.08 7.51
C ARG A 50 -7.64 -8.52 7.60
N ASN A 51 -6.39 -8.75 7.19
CA ASN A 51 -5.75 -10.05 7.30
C ASN A 51 -4.80 -10.16 8.51
N SER A 52 -4.80 -9.21 9.44
CA SER A 52 -4.05 -9.32 10.70
C SER A 52 -4.89 -9.87 11.83
N HIS A 53 -4.25 -10.64 12.72
CA HIS A 53 -4.88 -11.12 13.94
C HIS A 53 -5.46 -9.95 14.74
N CYS A 54 -6.60 -10.17 15.38
CA CYS A 54 -7.31 -9.15 16.16
C CYS A 54 -7.98 -9.83 17.35
N SER A 55 -7.24 -10.02 18.44
CA SER A 55 -7.75 -10.71 19.64
C SER A 55 -8.69 -9.85 20.49
N GLY A 56 -8.72 -8.54 20.26
CA GLY A 56 -9.57 -7.58 20.94
C GLY A 56 -9.19 -6.14 20.59
N PHE A 57 -9.52 -5.18 21.45
CA PHE A 57 -9.39 -3.73 21.16
C PHE A 57 -8.60 -2.95 22.22
N MET A 58 -8.09 -3.64 23.25
CA MET A 58 -7.32 -3.01 24.31
C MET A 58 -5.82 -3.02 23.96
N TYR A 59 -5.04 -2.18 24.63
CA TYR A 59 -3.58 -2.24 24.61
C TYR A 59 -3.02 -3.66 24.73
N SER A 60 -3.50 -4.46 25.70
CA SER A 60 -3.00 -5.82 25.92
C SER A 60 -3.26 -6.76 24.73
N ASN A 61 -4.36 -6.56 24.01
CA ASN A 61 -4.64 -7.29 22.76
C ASN A 61 -3.66 -6.86 21.67
N GLY A 62 -3.52 -5.55 21.45
CA GLY A 62 -2.57 -5.01 20.48
C GLY A 62 -1.16 -5.52 20.74
N TYR A 63 -0.71 -5.47 22.00
CA TYR A 63 0.60 -5.97 22.42
C TYR A 63 0.82 -7.43 22.07
N ASN A 64 -0.14 -8.29 22.38
CA ASN A 64 -0.01 -9.71 22.07
C ASN A 64 -0.06 -9.96 20.55
N ASP A 65 -0.99 -9.33 19.83
CA ASP A 65 -1.18 -9.52 18.38
C ASP A 65 0.05 -9.03 17.59
N GLY A 66 0.59 -7.85 17.94
CA GLY A 66 1.80 -7.30 17.33
C GLY A 66 3.04 -8.15 17.64
N ARG A 67 3.17 -8.63 18.88
CA ARG A 67 4.25 -9.53 19.29
C ARG A 67 4.20 -10.87 18.55
N GLU A 68 3.01 -11.41 18.28
CA GLU A 68 2.83 -12.62 17.49
C GLU A 68 3.30 -12.44 16.04
N LEU A 69 2.96 -11.31 15.42
CA LEU A 69 3.47 -10.99 14.08
C LEU A 69 5.00 -10.87 14.08
N ALA A 70 5.57 -10.15 15.05
CA ALA A 70 7.01 -9.97 15.16
C ALA A 70 7.77 -11.30 15.34
N LYS A 71 7.25 -12.21 16.19
CA LYS A 71 7.80 -13.57 16.33
C LYS A 71 7.72 -14.36 15.03
N TRP A 72 6.60 -14.25 14.31
CA TRP A 72 6.47 -14.90 13.01
C TRP A 72 7.49 -14.38 12.01
N ILE A 73 7.71 -13.06 11.95
CA ILE A 73 8.73 -12.42 11.10
C ILE A 73 10.12 -12.95 11.43
N LEU A 74 10.46 -13.05 12.73
CA LEU A 74 11.76 -13.56 13.18
C LEU A 74 12.04 -14.97 12.64
N THR A 75 11.01 -15.82 12.53
CA THR A 75 11.14 -17.19 11.99
C THR A 75 11.42 -17.24 10.47
N ARG A 76 11.38 -16.10 9.78
CA ARG A 76 11.58 -16.01 8.32
C ARG A 76 12.99 -15.65 7.89
N ASP A 77 13.88 -15.38 8.85
CA ASP A 77 15.28 -15.03 8.59
C ASP A 77 15.40 -13.96 7.48
N ILE A 78 14.63 -12.88 7.63
CA ILE A 78 14.62 -11.80 6.65
C ILE A 78 15.94 -11.06 6.79
N GLY A 79 16.89 -11.28 5.88
CA GLY A 79 18.19 -10.58 5.88
C GLY A 79 18.19 -9.22 5.18
N MET A 80 17.06 -8.50 5.16
CA MET A 80 16.87 -7.24 4.42
C MET A 80 16.12 -6.22 5.28
N PRO A 81 16.39 -4.91 5.16
CA PRO A 81 15.62 -3.89 5.88
C PRO A 81 14.12 -4.04 5.65
N LEU A 82 13.31 -4.04 6.72
CA LEU A 82 11.86 -4.17 6.62
C LEU A 82 11.06 -3.13 7.40
N TYR A 83 9.81 -2.92 6.95
CA TYR A 83 8.77 -2.20 7.67
C TYR A 83 7.63 -3.15 8.01
N ILE A 84 7.05 -3.00 9.20
CA ILE A 84 5.97 -3.86 9.69
C ILE A 84 4.68 -3.03 9.74
N THR A 85 3.59 -3.59 9.20
CA THR A 85 2.28 -2.94 9.20
C THR A 85 1.79 -2.61 10.62
N ILE A 86 1.17 -1.43 10.75
CA ILE A 86 0.24 -1.08 11.82
C ILE A 86 -1.16 -1.23 11.21
N PRO A 87 -1.92 -2.27 11.58
CA PRO A 87 -3.16 -2.61 10.92
C PRO A 87 -4.26 -1.61 11.31
N PHE A 88 -5.00 -1.06 10.35
CA PHE A 88 -6.07 -0.08 10.62
C PHE A 88 -7.43 -0.74 10.85
N TYR A 89 -7.83 -1.65 9.95
CA TYR A 89 -9.11 -2.33 10.00
C TYR A 89 -9.04 -3.66 10.71
N ARG A 90 -10.15 -4.01 11.35
CA ARG A 90 -10.48 -5.33 11.85
C ARG A 90 -10.87 -6.26 10.69
N PRO A 91 -10.88 -7.59 10.89
CA PRO A 91 -11.38 -8.53 9.89
C PRO A 91 -12.83 -8.27 9.43
N ASP A 92 -13.68 -7.69 10.29
CA ASP A 92 -15.06 -7.30 9.94
C ASP A 92 -15.17 -5.93 9.25
N GLY A 93 -14.03 -5.30 8.92
CA GLY A 93 -13.97 -4.02 8.21
C GLY A 93 -14.19 -2.78 9.09
N LYS A 94 -14.46 -2.93 10.38
CA LYS A 94 -14.52 -1.80 11.32
C LYS A 94 -13.11 -1.34 11.69
N GLN A 95 -12.98 -0.09 12.11
CA GLN A 95 -11.75 0.45 12.65
C GLN A 95 -11.33 -0.30 13.93
N ARG A 96 -10.03 -0.57 14.12
CA ARG A 96 -9.54 -1.33 15.28
C ARG A 96 -9.69 -0.61 16.60
N ASP A 97 -9.37 0.67 16.60
CA ASP A 97 -9.41 1.52 17.78
C ASP A 97 -9.57 2.98 17.36
N GLN A 98 -9.95 3.87 18.28
CA GLN A 98 -10.18 5.27 18.02
C GLN A 98 -8.93 5.96 17.46
N THR A 99 -9.14 6.83 16.48
CA THR A 99 -8.07 7.64 15.85
C THR A 99 -8.45 9.11 15.76
N GLN A 100 -9.43 9.53 16.57
CA GLN A 100 -9.90 10.92 16.64
C GLN A 100 -9.19 11.69 17.75
N ALA A 101 -8.91 11.04 18.87
CA ALA A 101 -8.06 11.59 19.92
C ALA A 101 -6.58 11.47 19.52
N SER A 102 -5.72 12.31 20.11
CA SER A 102 -4.28 12.16 19.96
C SER A 102 -3.83 10.77 20.42
N PHE A 103 -2.91 10.16 19.68
CA PHE A 103 -2.29 8.88 20.04
C PHE A 103 -1.66 8.93 21.45
N SER A 104 -1.13 10.09 21.85
CA SER A 104 -0.54 10.30 23.17
C SER A 104 -1.56 10.36 24.31
N SER A 105 -2.80 10.75 24.02
CA SER A 105 -3.86 10.91 25.03
C SER A 105 -4.57 9.60 25.40
N VAL A 106 -4.30 8.51 24.69
CA VAL A 106 -4.94 7.20 24.92
C VAL A 106 -3.87 6.13 25.09
N PRO A 107 -3.22 6.07 26.28
CA PRO A 107 -2.13 5.14 26.54
C PRO A 107 -2.58 3.67 26.44
N ASP A 108 -3.87 3.39 26.67
CA ASP A 108 -4.45 2.05 26.56
C ASP A 108 -4.90 1.68 25.13
N SER A 109 -4.44 2.42 24.12
CA SER A 109 -4.78 2.19 22.71
C SER A 109 -4.27 0.83 22.20
N TYR A 110 -5.09 0.16 21.40
CA TYR A 110 -4.68 -1.04 20.65
C TYR A 110 -3.46 -0.77 19.77
N TYR A 111 -3.43 0.37 19.06
CA TYR A 111 -2.32 0.69 18.15
C TYR A 111 -0.99 0.87 18.90
N ARG A 112 -1.05 1.47 20.10
CA ARG A 112 0.12 1.57 20.98
C ARG A 112 0.58 0.22 21.45
N GLY A 113 -0.35 -0.61 21.93
CA GLY A 113 -0.07 -2.00 22.25
C GLY A 113 0.61 -2.72 21.09
N TRP A 114 0.06 -2.63 19.88
CA TRP A 114 0.61 -3.26 18.67
C TRP A 114 2.07 -2.88 18.40
N ILE A 115 2.38 -1.58 18.43
CA ILE A 115 3.74 -1.06 18.26
C ILE A 115 4.66 -1.62 19.35
N ASP A 116 4.25 -1.53 20.62
CA ASP A 116 5.05 -1.99 21.75
C ASP A 116 5.26 -3.52 21.72
N GLY A 117 4.25 -4.26 21.27
CA GLY A 117 4.31 -5.70 21.07
C GLY A 117 5.34 -6.09 20.02
N ILE A 118 5.38 -5.37 18.89
CA ILE A 118 6.39 -5.57 17.85
C ILE A 118 7.79 -5.23 18.41
N LEU A 119 7.94 -4.06 19.06
CA LEU A 119 9.21 -3.61 19.63
C LEU A 119 9.71 -4.49 20.78
N SER A 120 8.84 -5.29 21.40
CA SER A 120 9.22 -6.27 22.43
C SER A 120 10.01 -7.47 21.89
N VAL A 121 10.11 -7.60 20.57
CA VAL A 121 10.87 -8.64 19.88
C VAL A 121 12.02 -7.97 19.13
N ASP A 122 13.24 -8.43 19.40
CA ASP A 122 14.43 -7.91 18.74
C ASP A 122 14.48 -8.40 17.29
N ILE A 123 14.25 -7.49 16.34
CA ILE A 123 14.30 -7.74 14.89
C ILE A 123 15.35 -6.80 14.32
N ASP A 124 16.60 -7.28 14.25
CA ASP A 124 17.81 -6.52 13.90
C ASP A 124 17.67 -5.61 12.66
N ASN A 125 16.89 -6.06 11.68
CA ASN A 125 16.73 -5.42 10.38
C ASN A 125 15.43 -4.62 10.24
N MET A 126 14.66 -4.46 11.31
CA MET A 126 13.48 -3.59 11.31
C MET A 126 13.92 -2.13 11.16
N LYS A 127 13.29 -1.42 10.23
CA LYS A 127 13.46 0.03 10.02
C LYS A 127 12.32 0.85 10.59
N GLY A 128 11.15 0.24 10.71
CA GLY A 128 10.03 0.88 11.37
C GLY A 128 8.70 0.34 10.90
N PHE A 129 7.71 1.22 10.77
CA PHE A 129 6.32 0.84 10.61
C PHE A 129 5.69 1.37 9.33
N TYR A 130 4.72 0.62 8.81
CA TYR A 130 3.84 1.03 7.73
C TYR A 130 2.44 1.33 8.29
N TRP A 131 1.97 2.58 8.19
CA TRP A 131 0.60 2.92 8.54
C TRP A 131 -0.36 2.43 7.45
N SER A 132 -1.16 1.40 7.76
CA SER A 132 -1.88 0.64 6.74
C SER A 132 -3.16 1.30 6.22
N TYR A 133 -3.54 2.49 6.67
CA TYR A 133 -4.78 3.11 6.20
C TYR A 133 -4.52 3.89 4.92
N GLU A 134 -5.00 3.40 3.77
CA GLU A 134 -4.56 3.89 2.46
C GLU A 134 -5.34 5.13 1.97
N SER A 135 -6.31 5.61 2.75
CA SER A 135 -7.16 6.73 2.33
C SER A 135 -6.41 8.05 2.27
N CYS A 136 -6.30 8.63 1.07
CA CYS A 136 -5.80 9.98 0.89
C CYS A 136 -6.67 11.09 1.52
N LEU A 137 -7.85 10.72 2.04
CA LEU A 137 -8.80 11.62 2.70
C LEU A 137 -8.75 11.50 4.23
N GLN A 138 -7.81 10.71 4.79
CA GLN A 138 -7.90 10.22 6.18
C GLN A 138 -8.18 11.30 7.25
N THR A 139 -7.66 12.52 7.08
CA THR A 139 -7.86 13.65 8.01
C THR A 139 -8.73 14.79 7.45
N GLY A 140 -9.31 14.64 6.27
CA GLY A 140 -10.13 15.66 5.62
C GLY A 140 -11.61 15.55 6.03
N PRO A 141 -12.43 16.59 5.75
CA PRO A 141 -13.86 16.64 6.11
C PRO A 141 -14.72 15.56 5.44
N HIS A 142 -14.14 14.83 4.48
CA HIS A 142 -14.79 13.74 3.73
C HIS A 142 -14.27 12.35 4.11
N GLY A 143 -13.24 12.28 4.97
CA GLY A 143 -12.75 11.03 5.53
C GLY A 143 -13.04 10.97 7.01
N GLU A 144 -12.60 11.99 7.77
CA GLU A 144 -12.72 12.15 9.23
C GLU A 144 -12.48 10.86 10.04
N ASN A 145 -11.75 9.90 9.48
CA ASN A 145 -11.49 8.63 10.14
C ASN A 145 -10.30 8.78 11.07
N VAL A 146 -9.34 9.64 10.75
CA VAL A 146 -8.13 9.87 11.54
C VAL A 146 -7.94 11.38 11.74
N SER A 147 -7.62 11.84 12.96
CA SER A 147 -7.27 13.24 13.18
C SER A 147 -5.82 13.54 12.80
N MET A 148 -5.52 14.79 12.46
CA MET A 148 -4.13 15.19 12.17
C MET A 148 -3.26 15.07 13.42
N GLU A 149 -3.84 15.36 14.59
CA GLU A 149 -3.21 15.22 15.90
C GLU A 149 -2.85 13.76 16.20
N PHE A 150 -3.68 12.80 15.78
CA PHE A 150 -3.36 11.38 15.89
C PHE A 150 -2.13 11.03 15.06
N ILE A 151 -2.08 11.39 13.76
CA ILE A 151 -0.94 11.10 12.88
C ILE A 151 0.35 11.73 13.40
N GLN A 152 0.30 13.00 13.82
CA GLN A 152 1.46 13.66 14.41
C GLN A 152 1.96 12.92 15.65
N SER A 153 1.05 12.56 16.56
CA SER A 153 1.42 11.89 17.81
C SER A 153 1.91 10.46 17.58
N LEU A 154 1.39 9.77 16.56
CA LEU A 154 1.89 8.46 16.12
C LEU A 154 3.31 8.57 15.57
N HIS A 155 3.56 9.56 14.70
CA HIS A 155 4.90 9.88 14.19
C HIS A 155 5.89 10.12 15.34
N ASP A 156 5.55 11.03 16.26
CA ASP A 156 6.42 11.39 17.39
C ASP A 156 6.72 10.17 18.28
N TYR A 157 5.74 9.29 18.48
CA TYR A 157 5.92 8.05 19.22
C TYR A 157 6.88 7.09 18.52
N VAL A 158 6.63 6.80 17.24
CA VAL A 158 7.45 5.87 16.44
C VAL A 158 8.90 6.37 16.34
N HIS A 159 9.09 7.66 16.05
CA HIS A 159 10.42 8.29 15.99
C HIS A 159 11.10 8.35 17.36
N GLY A 160 10.34 8.50 18.45
CA GLY A 160 10.85 8.40 19.82
C GLY A 160 11.50 7.04 20.14
N HIS A 161 11.15 5.99 19.40
CA HIS A 161 11.77 4.67 19.46
C HIS A 161 12.88 4.46 18.40
N GLY A 162 13.29 5.52 17.69
CA GLY A 162 14.31 5.46 16.64
C GLY A 162 13.86 4.71 15.38
N GLN A 163 12.55 4.57 15.17
CA GLN A 163 11.96 3.88 14.03
C GLN A 163 11.41 4.87 13.00
N GLU A 164 11.39 4.47 11.73
CA GLU A 164 10.78 5.22 10.63
C GLU A 164 9.26 4.92 10.53
N LEU A 165 8.48 5.85 9.99
CA LEU A 165 7.06 5.68 9.70
C LEU A 165 6.79 5.96 8.21
N ILE A 166 6.19 4.99 7.50
CA ILE A 166 5.89 5.11 6.07
C ILE A 166 4.39 4.96 5.77
N TRP A 167 3.98 5.44 4.60
CA TRP A 167 2.58 5.42 4.17
C TRP A 167 2.43 5.19 2.65
N ILE A 168 1.38 4.50 2.24
CA ILE A 168 1.08 4.16 0.84
C ILE A 168 -0.36 4.58 0.50
N PRO A 169 -0.65 5.87 0.31
CA PRO A 169 -2.00 6.33 0.02
C PRO A 169 -2.45 6.07 -1.42
N THR A 170 -3.73 5.78 -1.62
CA THR A 170 -4.34 5.71 -2.96
C THR A 170 -5.04 7.01 -3.35
N LEU A 171 -4.75 7.49 -4.57
CA LEU A 171 -5.49 8.59 -5.20
C LEU A 171 -6.85 8.15 -5.74
N GLY A 172 -7.07 6.84 -5.91
CA GLY A 172 -8.27 6.29 -6.55
C GLY A 172 -8.55 6.92 -7.93
N ASN A 173 -9.83 6.96 -8.28
CA ASN A 173 -10.32 7.47 -9.57
C ASN A 173 -10.45 8.99 -9.64
N ARG A 174 -9.94 9.73 -8.64
CA ARG A 174 -10.04 11.19 -8.58
C ARG A 174 -9.33 11.85 -9.74
N THR A 175 -9.94 12.85 -10.36
CA THR A 175 -9.35 13.71 -11.39
C THR A 175 -8.21 14.57 -10.81
N MET A 176 -7.30 15.06 -11.66
CA MET A 176 -6.31 16.06 -11.21
C MET A 176 -6.94 17.32 -10.60
N GLY A 177 -8.16 17.70 -10.99
CA GLY A 177 -8.89 18.82 -10.39
C GLY A 177 -9.25 18.58 -8.92
N GLU A 178 -9.72 17.36 -8.61
CA GLU A 178 -9.96 16.89 -7.24
C GLU A 178 -8.65 16.76 -6.45
N ILE A 179 -7.59 16.21 -7.07
CA ILE A 179 -6.29 15.99 -6.41
C ILE A 179 -5.59 17.31 -6.05
N GLN A 180 -5.60 18.28 -6.96
CA GLN A 180 -4.95 19.59 -6.75
C GLN A 180 -5.77 20.55 -5.90
N ASN A 181 -6.89 20.10 -5.33
CA ASN A 181 -7.77 20.93 -4.50
C ASN A 181 -8.34 22.16 -5.24
N ARG A 182 -8.60 22.06 -6.56
CA ARG A 182 -9.14 23.19 -7.35
C ARG A 182 -10.64 23.42 -7.15
N VAL A 183 -11.35 22.45 -6.58
CA VAL A 183 -12.82 22.44 -6.45
C VAL A 183 -13.27 22.22 -5.00
N ILE A 184 -12.63 21.29 -4.28
CA ILE A 184 -12.90 20.99 -2.87
C ILE A 184 -11.59 21.19 -2.09
N LYS A 185 -11.57 22.17 -1.19
CA LYS A 185 -10.37 22.49 -0.40
C LYS A 185 -10.03 21.30 0.52
N ASN A 186 -8.75 20.89 0.51
CA ASN A 186 -8.21 19.83 1.37
C ASN A 186 -8.88 18.46 1.19
N LEU A 187 -9.35 18.13 -0.02
CA LEU A 187 -9.84 16.79 -0.30
C LEU A 187 -8.68 15.79 -0.16
N VAL A 188 -7.63 15.93 -0.98
CA VAL A 188 -6.44 15.08 -0.88
C VAL A 188 -5.47 15.68 0.15
N THR A 189 -5.34 14.99 1.28
CA THR A 189 -4.55 15.42 2.44
C THR A 189 -3.07 15.01 2.37
N ILE A 190 -2.68 14.25 1.33
CA ILE A 190 -1.35 13.62 1.23
C ILE A 190 -0.20 14.62 1.43
N PRO A 191 -0.12 15.76 0.70
CA PRO A 191 1.02 16.67 0.87
C PRO A 191 1.09 17.27 2.28
N THR A 192 -0.06 17.53 2.90
CA THR A 192 -0.13 18.08 4.26
C THR A 192 0.37 17.09 5.31
N LEU A 193 0.06 15.81 5.12
CA LEU A 193 0.44 14.73 6.04
C LEU A 193 1.86 14.21 5.80
N ALA A 194 2.43 14.41 4.61
CA ALA A 194 3.73 13.85 4.23
C ALA A 194 4.87 14.22 5.18
N LYS A 195 4.80 15.37 5.86
CA LYS A 195 5.78 15.78 6.88
C LYS A 195 5.86 14.87 8.12
N TYR A 196 4.88 13.99 8.32
CA TYR A 196 4.81 13.02 9.42
C TYR A 196 5.22 11.60 8.98
N PHE A 197 5.76 11.45 7.78
CA PHE A 197 6.19 10.16 7.24
C PHE A 197 7.58 10.30 6.62
N ASP A 198 8.46 9.35 6.87
CA ASP A 198 9.79 9.29 6.26
C ASP A 198 9.70 8.99 4.76
N HIS A 199 8.71 8.19 4.37
CA HIS A 199 8.38 7.90 2.97
C HIS A 199 6.87 7.84 2.73
N VAL A 200 6.42 8.49 1.66
CA VAL A 200 5.05 8.41 1.16
C VAL A 200 5.05 7.90 -0.28
N PHE A 201 4.53 6.70 -0.51
CA PHE A 201 4.44 6.06 -1.82
C PHE A 201 3.01 6.16 -2.35
N VAL A 202 2.74 7.18 -3.15
CA VAL A 202 1.38 7.40 -3.64
C VAL A 202 1.03 6.39 -4.73
N GLN A 203 -0.08 5.68 -4.57
CA GLN A 203 -0.66 4.80 -5.58
C GLN A 203 -1.47 5.65 -6.56
N PRO A 204 -1.09 5.73 -7.85
CA PRO A 204 -1.84 6.51 -8.83
C PRO A 204 -3.18 5.85 -9.19
N HIS A 205 -3.40 4.58 -8.85
CA HIS A 205 -4.59 3.78 -9.18
C HIS A 205 -4.80 3.58 -10.70
N TYR A 206 -3.77 3.85 -11.51
CA TYR A 206 -3.85 3.74 -12.98
C TYR A 206 -4.02 2.30 -13.44
N TYR A 207 -3.36 1.35 -12.79
CA TYR A 207 -3.40 -0.05 -13.23
C TYR A 207 -4.81 -0.67 -13.11
N GLN A 208 -5.59 -0.26 -12.12
CA GLN A 208 -6.88 -0.89 -11.79
C GLN A 208 -8.08 -0.37 -12.59
N THR A 209 -8.00 0.84 -13.15
CA THR A 209 -9.14 1.47 -13.84
C THR A 209 -8.73 2.09 -15.18
N THR A 210 -9.69 2.25 -16.08
CA THR A 210 -9.58 3.09 -17.27
C THR A 210 -10.43 4.35 -17.19
N LYS A 211 -11.07 4.62 -16.05
CA LYS A 211 -12.04 5.71 -15.85
C LYS A 211 -11.74 6.54 -14.61
N LEU A 212 -11.98 7.84 -14.72
CA LEU A 212 -11.97 8.80 -13.61
C LEU A 212 -13.38 9.02 -13.05
N ASN A 213 -13.48 9.70 -11.91
CA ASN A 213 -14.73 10.02 -11.21
C ASN A 213 -15.72 10.83 -12.06
N ASP A 214 -15.23 11.62 -13.00
CA ASP A 214 -16.01 12.42 -13.95
C ASP A 214 -16.38 11.64 -15.23
N GLY A 215 -15.96 10.39 -15.35
CA GLY A 215 -16.22 9.50 -16.47
C GLY A 215 -15.27 9.61 -17.65
N ASN A 216 -14.34 10.56 -17.59
CA ASN A 216 -13.28 10.67 -18.58
C ASN A 216 -12.34 9.47 -18.50
N ASP A 217 -11.65 9.21 -19.62
CA ASP A 217 -10.66 8.15 -19.69
C ASP A 217 -9.44 8.49 -18.84
N TYR A 218 -8.98 7.50 -18.07
CA TYR A 218 -7.72 7.59 -17.37
C TYR A 218 -6.57 7.25 -18.33
N THR A 219 -6.13 8.29 -19.05
CA THR A 219 -5.08 8.23 -20.08
C THR A 219 -3.66 8.19 -19.49
N PHE A 220 -2.68 7.87 -20.33
CA PHE A 220 -1.27 7.95 -19.97
C PHE A 220 -0.85 9.39 -19.57
N GLU A 221 -1.38 10.40 -20.26
CA GLU A 221 -1.13 11.82 -19.97
C GLU A 221 -1.66 12.25 -18.59
N GLU A 222 -2.78 11.67 -18.15
CA GLU A 222 -3.29 11.85 -16.80
C GLU A 222 -2.35 11.20 -15.77
N LEU A 223 -1.83 9.99 -16.04
CA LEU A 223 -0.81 9.36 -15.19
C LEU A 223 0.45 10.22 -15.10
N VAL A 224 0.93 10.75 -16.23
CA VAL A 224 2.09 11.68 -16.28
C VAL A 224 1.83 12.92 -15.42
N SER A 225 0.60 13.44 -15.45
CA SER A 225 0.21 14.61 -14.63
C SER A 225 0.23 14.29 -13.14
N ARG A 226 -0.20 13.09 -12.73
CA ARG A 226 -0.08 12.62 -11.34
C ARG A 226 1.36 12.41 -10.91
N VAL A 227 2.18 11.78 -11.75
CA VAL A 227 3.62 11.59 -11.49
C VAL A 227 4.33 12.94 -11.31
N LYS A 228 3.99 13.93 -12.15
CA LYS A 228 4.51 15.30 -11.99
C LYS A 228 4.07 15.91 -10.67
N TRP A 229 2.78 15.80 -10.32
CA TRP A 229 2.26 16.29 -9.05
C TRP A 229 2.96 15.64 -7.84
N MET A 230 3.19 14.32 -7.84
CA MET A 230 3.92 13.63 -6.79
C MET A 230 5.34 14.20 -6.63
N LYS A 231 6.07 14.33 -7.74
CA LYS A 231 7.43 14.89 -7.77
C LYS A 231 7.46 16.32 -7.22
N ASP A 232 6.53 17.17 -7.66
CA ASP A 232 6.47 18.58 -7.27
C ASP A 232 6.16 18.76 -5.76
N HIS A 233 5.62 17.73 -5.10
CA HIS A 233 5.37 17.70 -3.65
C HIS A 233 6.38 16.87 -2.85
N GLY A 234 7.48 16.42 -3.46
CA GLY A 234 8.49 15.61 -2.77
C GLY A 234 8.02 14.21 -2.39
N LEU A 235 6.96 13.71 -3.03
CA LEU A 235 6.38 12.39 -2.77
C LEU A 235 7.05 11.33 -3.64
N SER A 236 6.91 10.06 -3.24
CA SER A 236 7.29 8.90 -4.05
C SER A 236 6.06 8.24 -4.67
N ILE A 237 6.31 7.25 -5.53
CA ILE A 237 5.28 6.50 -6.24
C ILE A 237 5.27 5.03 -5.79
N GLU A 238 4.07 4.48 -5.74
CA GLU A 238 3.82 3.04 -5.75
C GLU A 238 3.48 2.61 -7.19
N MET A 239 4.16 1.58 -7.70
CA MET A 239 4.00 1.05 -9.05
C MET A 239 3.36 -0.34 -9.03
N GLU A 240 2.11 -0.42 -9.49
CA GLU A 240 1.29 -1.62 -9.39
C GLU A 240 1.39 -2.55 -10.62
N VAL A 241 1.40 -3.86 -10.35
CA VAL A 241 1.16 -4.92 -11.35
C VAL A 241 0.71 -6.20 -10.66
N ASP A 242 -0.35 -6.85 -11.09
CA ASP A 242 -0.93 -7.98 -10.35
C ASP A 242 -0.89 -9.32 -11.10
N ASN A 243 -1.52 -10.35 -10.54
CA ASN A 243 -1.48 -11.68 -11.15
C ASN A 243 -2.27 -11.75 -12.49
N SER A 244 -2.98 -10.69 -12.90
CA SER A 244 -3.66 -10.65 -14.21
C SER A 244 -2.70 -10.82 -15.38
N ILE A 245 -1.43 -10.42 -15.20
CA ILE A 245 -0.43 -10.60 -16.26
C ILE A 245 0.07 -12.04 -16.39
N ILE A 246 -0.27 -12.94 -15.46
CA ILE A 246 0.06 -14.37 -15.53
C ILE A 246 -1.19 -15.26 -15.66
N GLY A 247 -2.31 -14.67 -16.10
CA GLY A 247 -3.54 -15.41 -16.41
C GLY A 247 -4.50 -15.60 -15.24
N GLU A 248 -4.21 -15.01 -14.07
CA GLU A 248 -5.07 -15.14 -12.88
C GLU A 248 -6.05 -13.95 -12.76
N GLN A 249 -7.23 -14.16 -12.20
CA GLN A 249 -8.18 -13.08 -11.96
C GLN A 249 -7.74 -12.21 -10.77
N ASP A 250 -7.27 -10.99 -11.05
CA ASP A 250 -6.86 -10.01 -10.04
C ASP A 250 -7.50 -8.63 -10.28
N ASN A 251 -6.83 -7.49 -10.24
CA ASN A 251 -7.39 -6.13 -10.28
C ASN A 251 -7.09 -5.29 -11.54
N CYS A 252 -6.40 -5.81 -12.56
CA CYS A 252 -6.09 -5.05 -13.77
C CYS A 252 -7.34 -4.48 -14.47
N ALA A 253 -7.27 -3.25 -14.98
CA ALA A 253 -8.42 -2.62 -15.65
C ALA A 253 -8.99 -3.43 -16.84
N TYR A 254 -8.14 -4.14 -17.58
CA TYR A 254 -8.52 -4.82 -18.83
C TYR A 254 -9.09 -6.24 -18.68
N CYS A 255 -9.11 -6.79 -17.47
CA CYS A 255 -9.78 -8.05 -17.18
C CYS A 255 -11.20 -7.86 -16.60
N LYS A 256 -11.68 -6.60 -16.56
CA LYS A 256 -13.02 -6.23 -16.11
C LYS A 256 -13.94 -6.05 -17.32
N SER A 257 -15.09 -6.73 -17.34
CA SER A 257 -16.08 -6.63 -18.43
C SER A 257 -16.70 -5.24 -18.50
N THR A 258 -16.84 -4.59 -17.35
CA THR A 258 -17.17 -3.19 -17.17
C THR A 258 -16.25 -2.62 -16.11
N GLN A 259 -15.93 -1.33 -16.20
CA GLN A 259 -15.05 -0.68 -15.23
C GLN A 259 -15.76 -0.40 -13.91
N GLY A 260 -17.09 -0.37 -13.91
CA GLY A 260 -17.91 0.06 -12.79
C GLY A 260 -19.33 0.40 -13.24
N THR A 261 -20.12 0.92 -12.31
CA THR A 261 -21.49 1.41 -12.53
C THR A 261 -21.60 2.88 -12.15
N TRP A 262 -22.50 3.61 -12.81
CA TRP A 262 -22.85 4.98 -12.43
C TRP A 262 -24.04 4.96 -11.50
N GLU A 263 -23.88 5.53 -10.31
CA GLU A 263 -24.93 5.62 -9.29
C GLU A 263 -24.89 7.04 -8.69
N ASP A 264 -26.02 7.75 -8.70
CA ASP A 264 -26.16 9.11 -8.16
C ASP A 264 -25.11 10.12 -8.68
N ASN A 265 -24.80 10.08 -9.98
CA ASN A 265 -23.72 10.86 -10.62
C ASN A 265 -22.30 10.57 -10.09
N HIS A 266 -22.11 9.43 -9.43
CA HIS A 266 -20.82 8.95 -8.98
C HIS A 266 -20.47 7.63 -9.66
N PHE A 267 -19.22 7.53 -10.15
CA PHE A 267 -18.70 6.30 -10.71
C PHE A 267 -18.27 5.35 -9.58
N LYS A 268 -18.94 4.20 -9.46
CA LYS A 268 -18.57 3.11 -8.55
C LYS A 268 -17.76 2.07 -9.30
N GLU A 269 -16.47 2.05 -9.04
CA GLU A 269 -15.55 1.11 -9.69
C GLU A 269 -15.87 -0.34 -9.33
N LYS A 270 -15.75 -1.21 -10.34
CA LYS A 270 -15.76 -2.65 -10.14
C LYS A 270 -14.41 -3.10 -9.55
N VAL A 271 -14.48 -3.76 -8.40
CA VAL A 271 -13.31 -4.38 -7.74
C VAL A 271 -13.10 -5.78 -8.30
N ARG A 272 -11.85 -6.12 -8.66
CA ARG A 272 -11.41 -7.37 -9.29
C ARG A 272 -11.92 -7.65 -10.72
N CYS A 273 -11.19 -8.51 -11.42
CA CYS A 273 -11.54 -9.12 -12.70
C CYS A 273 -12.80 -9.97 -12.53
N ASP A 274 -13.66 -9.94 -13.54
CA ASP A 274 -14.76 -10.89 -13.71
C ASP A 274 -14.57 -11.79 -14.94
N LYS A 275 -13.49 -11.58 -15.69
CA LYS A 275 -13.07 -12.41 -16.81
C LYS A 275 -11.67 -12.95 -16.53
N THR A 276 -11.46 -14.22 -16.88
CA THR A 276 -10.13 -14.81 -16.89
C THR A 276 -9.28 -14.06 -17.92
N PRO A 277 -8.10 -13.53 -17.56
CA PRO A 277 -7.23 -12.86 -18.51
C PRO A 277 -6.86 -13.77 -19.69
N THR A 278 -6.98 -13.24 -20.90
CA THR A 278 -6.42 -13.86 -22.12
C THR A 278 -5.00 -13.34 -22.34
N LEU A 279 -4.26 -13.91 -23.29
CA LEU A 279 -2.95 -13.37 -23.69
C LEU A 279 -3.02 -11.89 -24.13
N GLU A 280 -4.13 -11.48 -24.75
CA GLU A 280 -4.35 -10.08 -25.11
C GLU A 280 -4.55 -9.21 -23.87
N THR A 281 -5.37 -9.67 -22.90
CA THR A 281 -5.55 -8.97 -21.61
C THR A 281 -4.22 -8.86 -20.86
N GLU A 282 -3.46 -9.96 -20.76
CA GLU A 282 -2.15 -9.98 -20.13
C GLU A 282 -1.22 -8.91 -20.74
N GLN A 283 -1.15 -8.83 -22.07
CA GLN A 283 -0.30 -7.85 -22.74
C GLN A 283 -0.74 -6.42 -22.44
N LYS A 284 -2.05 -6.13 -22.45
CA LYS A 284 -2.57 -4.79 -22.08
C LYS A 284 -2.27 -4.44 -20.62
N CYS A 285 -2.37 -5.40 -19.71
CA CYS A 285 -2.01 -5.21 -18.30
C CYS A 285 -0.51 -4.97 -18.13
N ILE A 286 0.34 -5.70 -18.84
CA ILE A 286 1.79 -5.45 -18.87
C ILE A 286 2.06 -4.03 -19.39
N ASP A 287 1.41 -3.61 -20.47
CA ASP A 287 1.60 -2.27 -21.04
C ASP A 287 1.22 -1.17 -20.03
N ARG A 288 0.11 -1.33 -19.27
CA ARG A 288 -0.23 -0.40 -18.18
C ARG A 288 0.80 -0.39 -17.06
N ALA A 289 1.34 -1.55 -16.66
CA ALA A 289 2.39 -1.60 -15.67
C ALA A 289 3.67 -0.88 -16.16
N CYS A 290 4.00 -1.04 -17.44
CA CYS A 290 5.13 -0.35 -18.09
C CYS A 290 4.92 1.18 -18.15
N ASP A 291 3.68 1.64 -18.26
CA ASP A 291 3.35 3.06 -18.31
C ASP A 291 3.79 3.81 -17.05
N TYR A 292 3.81 3.19 -15.87
CA TYR A 292 4.38 3.84 -14.68
C TYR A 292 5.83 4.27 -14.89
N TYR A 293 6.67 3.38 -15.41
CA TYR A 293 8.08 3.70 -15.69
C TYR A 293 8.19 4.73 -16.82
N ARG A 294 7.39 4.59 -17.89
CA ARG A 294 7.37 5.57 -19.00
C ARG A 294 6.94 6.96 -18.53
N ALA A 295 5.96 7.06 -17.64
CA ALA A 295 5.49 8.30 -17.07
C ALA A 295 6.57 8.96 -16.21
N ILE A 296 7.29 8.17 -15.41
CA ILE A 296 8.45 8.66 -14.65
C ILE A 296 9.49 9.24 -15.60
N ILE A 297 9.89 8.51 -16.66
CA ILE A 297 10.88 9.00 -17.62
C ILE A 297 10.41 10.28 -18.33
N LYS A 298 9.12 10.37 -18.70
CA LYS A 298 8.52 11.55 -19.33
C LYS A 298 8.53 12.78 -18.41
N VAL A 299 8.41 12.61 -17.10
CA VAL A 299 8.51 13.70 -16.11
C VAL A 299 9.97 14.02 -15.78
N SER A 300 10.75 13.01 -15.40
CA SER A 300 12.19 13.06 -15.12
C SER A 300 12.69 11.66 -14.77
N ALA A 301 13.78 11.20 -15.38
CA ALA A 301 14.39 9.92 -15.05
C ALA A 301 14.80 9.78 -13.57
N SER A 302 15.04 10.90 -12.89
CA SER A 302 15.37 10.98 -11.47
C SER A 302 14.21 11.49 -10.61
N ALA A 303 12.95 11.40 -11.07
CA ALA A 303 11.80 11.97 -10.37
C ALA A 303 11.66 11.49 -8.92
N PHE A 304 12.03 10.23 -8.64
CA PHE A 304 11.85 9.61 -7.33
C PHE A 304 13.13 8.92 -6.87
N SER A 305 13.63 9.24 -5.68
CA SER A 305 14.78 8.57 -5.05
C SER A 305 14.42 7.20 -4.47
N THR A 306 13.13 6.99 -4.18
CA THR A 306 12.53 5.77 -3.64
C THR A 306 11.27 5.41 -4.42
N ARG A 307 10.98 4.10 -4.55
CA ARG A 307 9.75 3.59 -5.18
C ARG A 307 9.26 2.35 -4.44
N ALA A 308 7.95 2.23 -4.29
CA ALA A 308 7.30 1.00 -3.85
C ALA A 308 6.72 0.25 -5.05
N TYR A 309 6.65 -1.07 -4.94
CA TYR A 309 6.16 -1.94 -6.00
C TYR A 309 5.09 -2.84 -5.43
N TYR A 310 3.82 -2.51 -5.69
CA TYR A 310 2.72 -3.42 -5.44
C TYR A 310 2.76 -4.48 -6.52
N PHE A 311 2.78 -5.73 -6.08
CA PHE A 311 2.47 -6.81 -6.97
C PHE A 311 1.60 -7.86 -6.30
N GLY A 312 0.92 -8.63 -7.15
CA GLY A 312 0.12 -9.76 -6.73
C GLY A 312 0.95 -10.79 -5.97
N THR A 313 0.31 -11.88 -5.55
CA THR A 313 0.93 -12.85 -4.65
C THR A 313 1.94 -13.79 -5.32
N ASN A 314 2.22 -13.64 -6.61
CA ASN A 314 3.16 -14.49 -7.35
C ASN A 314 4.30 -13.66 -7.96
N LEU A 315 5.53 -13.88 -7.50
CA LEU A 315 6.71 -13.12 -7.92
C LEU A 315 7.06 -13.29 -9.42
N LYS A 316 6.49 -14.27 -10.11
CA LYS A 316 6.61 -14.39 -11.58
C LYS A 316 6.07 -13.16 -12.31
N VAL A 317 5.13 -12.44 -11.69
CA VAL A 317 4.61 -11.17 -12.20
C VAL A 317 5.77 -10.18 -12.43
N ILE A 318 6.67 -10.05 -11.46
CA ILE A 318 7.82 -9.14 -11.52
C ILE A 318 8.74 -9.52 -12.69
N ASP A 319 9.01 -10.81 -12.85
CA ASP A 319 9.90 -11.31 -13.90
C ASP A 319 9.29 -11.03 -15.30
N LYS A 320 7.98 -11.24 -15.43
CA LYS A 320 7.25 -11.04 -16.68
C LYS A 320 7.19 -9.56 -17.09
N VAL A 321 6.86 -8.65 -16.16
CA VAL A 321 6.85 -7.21 -16.48
C VAL A 321 8.25 -6.70 -16.82
N ARG A 322 9.29 -7.13 -16.09
CA ARG A 322 10.67 -6.69 -16.32
C ARG A 322 11.28 -7.16 -17.63
N THR A 323 10.81 -8.30 -18.15
CA THR A 323 11.18 -8.78 -19.48
C THR A 323 10.78 -7.77 -20.57
N LYS A 324 9.69 -7.01 -20.35
CA LYS A 324 9.19 -5.99 -21.28
C LYS A 324 9.63 -4.58 -20.91
N CYS A 325 9.74 -4.28 -19.60
CA CYS A 325 10.17 -2.99 -19.09
C CYS A 325 11.22 -3.19 -17.98
N PRO A 326 12.52 -3.29 -18.34
CA PRO A 326 13.59 -3.53 -17.37
C PRO A 326 13.75 -2.44 -16.29
N GLY A 327 13.21 -1.25 -16.55
CA GLY A 327 13.25 -0.11 -15.62
C GLY A 327 12.12 -0.10 -14.58
N TRP A 328 11.13 -0.98 -14.73
CA TRP A 328 10.18 -1.32 -13.69
C TRP A 328 10.96 -2.08 -12.60
#